data_AF-A0A7R9WSR1-F1
#
_entry.id   AF-A0A7R9WSR1-F1
#
_cell.length_a   1.000
_cell.length_b   1.000
_cell.length_c   1.000
_cell.angle_alpha   90.00
_cell.angle_beta   90.00
_cell.angle_gamma   90.00
#
_symmetry.space_group_name_H-M   'P 1'
#
loop_
_entity.id
_entity.type
_entity.pdbx_description
1 polymer ?
#
loop_
_entity_poly.entity_id
_entity_poly.type
_entity_poly.pdbx_seq_one_letter_code
_entity_poly.pdbx_strand_id
1 'polypeptide(L)'
;DWIRIYQDPSKPEQKVGCSTPERPTRRYIEAHQENYMTENDEQPLKEVQNGGGECVVGFKPDGKHPAVRQNCGGKDRGTCTKKKTCACNEGWTGAYCLAKIGTNPVDWDPPTTLADVGFEAPDLESSTHLLVGFGVLFVGLVGVIWHRASNKNQEYTVIPNIATQGTLA
;
A
#
# COMPACT_ATOMS: atom_id res chain seq x y z
N ASP A 1 35.87 -11.43 20.35
CA ASP A 1 35.82 -10.16 21.09
C ASP A 1 34.57 -9.40 20.71
N TRP A 2 33.80 -8.90 21.67
CA TRP A 2 32.66 -8.00 21.43
C TRP A 2 32.61 -6.93 22.51
N ILE A 3 32.07 -5.75 22.18
CA ILE A 3 31.90 -4.62 23.08
C ILE A 3 30.41 -4.51 23.43
N ARG A 4 30.07 -4.38 24.72
CA ARG A 4 28.73 -3.97 25.18
C ARG A 4 28.76 -2.50 25.55
N ILE A 5 27.77 -1.76 25.06
CA ILE A 5 27.53 -0.37 25.42
C ILE A 5 26.28 -0.36 26.31
N TYR A 6 26.39 0.22 27.49
CA TYR A 6 25.28 0.39 28.42
C TYR A 6 24.86 1.86 28.42
N GLN A 7 23.55 2.10 28.33
CA GLN A 7 22.96 3.44 28.38
C GLN A 7 22.26 3.60 29.74
N ASP A 8 22.63 4.65 30.48
CA ASP A 8 22.08 4.99 31.79
C ASP A 8 20.94 6.02 31.65
N PRO A 9 19.68 5.65 31.94
CA PRO A 9 18.54 6.54 31.77
C PRO A 9 18.56 7.75 32.73
N SER A 10 19.36 7.69 33.80
CA SER A 10 19.48 8.80 34.76
C SER A 10 20.38 9.94 34.25
N LYS A 11 21.16 9.69 33.20
CA LYS A 11 22.08 10.67 32.61
C LYS A 11 21.46 11.28 31.35
N PRO A 12 21.09 12.57 31.34
CA PRO A 12 20.40 13.19 30.21
C PRO A 12 21.25 13.23 28.92
N GLU A 13 22.58 13.11 29.03
CA GLU A 13 23.49 13.01 27.89
C GLU A 13 23.42 11.64 27.20
N GLN A 14 22.97 10.59 27.92
CA GLN A 14 22.83 9.24 27.39
C GLN A 14 21.40 9.00 26.92
N LYS A 15 21.16 9.19 25.63
CA LYS A 15 19.86 8.93 25.02
C LYS A 15 19.60 7.44 24.92
N VAL A 16 18.63 6.95 25.69
CA VAL A 16 18.23 5.53 25.69
C VAL A 16 17.27 5.25 24.54
N GLY A 17 17.52 4.18 23.80
CA GLY A 17 16.65 3.72 22.71
C GLY A 17 17.07 4.21 21.33
N CYS A 18 16.54 3.53 20.30
CA CYS A 18 16.94 3.74 18.90
C CYS A 18 16.12 4.83 18.17
N SER A 19 15.05 5.33 18.78
CA SER A 19 14.14 6.32 18.17
C SER A 19 13.78 7.38 19.20
N THR A 20 14.55 8.47 19.21
CA THR A 20 14.41 9.56 20.19
C THR A 20 13.84 10.79 19.50
N PRO A 21 13.24 11.75 20.25
CA PRO A 21 12.71 12.98 19.65
C PRO A 21 13.73 13.76 18.82
N GLU A 22 15.01 13.72 19.20
CA GLU A 22 16.10 14.43 18.51
C GLU A 22 16.65 13.67 17.29
N ARG A 23 16.46 12.35 17.23
CA ARG A 23 16.81 11.49 16.10
C ARG A 23 15.67 10.52 15.81
N PRO A 24 14.54 11.04 15.33
CA PRO A 24 13.33 10.24 15.20
C PRO A 24 13.47 9.28 14.00
N THR A 25 13.10 8.03 14.20
CA THR A 25 12.94 7.08 13.09
C THR A 25 11.63 7.34 12.37
N ARG A 26 11.43 6.65 11.24
CA ARG A 26 10.18 6.68 10.47
C ARG A 26 8.97 6.44 11.38
N ARG A 27 8.99 5.37 12.17
CA ARG A 27 7.89 5.03 13.09
C ARG A 27 7.60 6.12 14.13
N TYR A 28 8.64 6.78 14.67
CA TYR A 28 8.43 7.84 15.64
C TYR A 28 7.71 9.04 15.01
N ILE A 29 8.12 9.41 13.79
CA ILE A 29 7.49 10.50 13.03
C ILE A 29 6.03 10.18 12.73
N GLU A 30 5.75 8.95 12.29
CA GLU A 30 4.38 8.48 12.02
C GLU A 30 3.50 8.49 13.28
N ALA A 31 4.03 8.05 14.43
CA ALA A 31 3.29 8.02 15.69
C ALA A 31 3.04 9.42 16.31
N HIS A 32 3.83 10.43 15.92
CA HIS A 32 3.73 11.81 16.42
C HIS A 32 3.47 12.78 15.27
N GLN A 33 2.62 12.37 14.32
CA GLN A 33 2.39 13.08 13.07
C GLN A 33 2.03 14.55 13.26
N GLU A 34 1.36 14.90 14.37
CA GLU A 34 0.99 16.26 14.74
C GLU A 34 2.19 17.21 14.88
N ASN A 35 3.38 16.68 15.18
CA ASN A 35 4.60 17.47 15.30
C ASN A 35 5.33 17.65 13.95
N TYR A 36 4.94 16.89 12.92
CA TYR A 36 5.64 16.81 11.64
C TYR A 36 4.74 17.13 10.42
N MET A 37 3.46 17.40 10.65
CA MET A 37 2.50 17.77 9.61
C MET A 37 2.10 19.23 9.72
N THR A 38 1.93 19.88 8.56
CA THR A 38 1.19 21.13 8.45
C THR A 38 -0.26 20.86 8.05
N GLU A 39 -1.13 21.88 8.11
CA GLU A 39 -2.57 21.74 7.78
C GLU A 39 -2.85 21.16 6.39
N ASN A 40 -1.91 21.28 5.45
CA ASN A 40 -2.05 20.82 4.07
C ASN A 40 -1.35 19.49 3.78
N ASP A 41 -0.68 18.90 4.77
CA ASP A 41 -0.01 17.62 4.61
C ASP A 41 -1.00 16.47 4.87
N GLU A 42 -1.01 15.46 4.00
CA GLU A 42 -1.81 14.24 4.21
C GLU A 42 -1.07 13.20 5.08
N GLN A 43 0.26 13.28 5.13
CA GLN A 43 1.13 12.38 5.87
C GLN A 43 2.42 13.09 6.33
N PRO A 44 3.02 12.69 7.47
CA PRO A 44 4.19 13.38 8.04
C PRO A 44 5.48 13.12 7.25
N LEU A 45 5.54 12.00 6.52
CA LEU A 45 6.69 11.64 5.69
C LEU A 45 6.30 11.68 4.22
N LYS A 46 6.91 12.60 3.49
CA LYS A 46 6.72 12.71 2.04
C LYS A 46 7.64 11.72 1.33
N GLU A 47 7.13 11.17 0.23
CA GLU A 47 7.95 10.35 -0.66
C GLU A 47 9.15 11.14 -1.19
N VAL A 48 10.24 10.42 -1.47
CA VAL A 48 11.43 11.03 -2.07
C VAL A 48 11.06 11.53 -3.46
N GLN A 49 11.09 12.86 -3.64
CA GLN A 49 10.76 13.47 -4.93
C GLN A 49 11.73 13.00 -6.01
N ASN A 50 11.19 12.56 -7.15
CA ASN A 50 11.98 12.17 -8.31
C ASN A 50 11.81 13.23 -9.43
N GLY A 51 12.63 14.28 -9.36
CA GLY A 51 12.53 15.44 -10.25
C GLY A 51 11.47 16.45 -9.82
N GLY A 52 11.01 17.27 -10.76
CA GLY A 52 10.00 18.33 -10.53
C GLY A 52 10.58 19.70 -10.17
N GLY A 53 11.87 19.81 -9.87
CA GLY A 53 12.55 21.08 -9.65
C GLY A 53 12.57 21.96 -10.90
N GLU A 54 12.45 23.27 -10.73
CA GLU A 54 12.39 24.21 -11.84
C GLU A 54 13.74 24.29 -12.57
N CYS A 55 13.70 24.23 -13.90
CA CYS A 55 14.90 24.29 -14.71
C CYS A 55 14.73 25.23 -15.89
N VAL A 56 15.82 25.94 -16.21
CA VAL A 56 15.89 26.83 -17.36
C VAL A 56 16.59 26.12 -18.51
N VAL A 57 15.92 26.05 -19.66
CA VAL A 57 16.54 25.67 -20.93
C VAL A 57 17.26 26.88 -21.51
N GLY A 58 18.43 27.21 -20.95
CA GLY A 58 19.29 28.23 -21.52
C GLY A 58 20.17 27.65 -22.63
N PHE A 59 19.80 27.86 -23.90
CA PHE A 59 20.79 27.90 -24.98
C PHE A 59 21.45 29.28 -24.93
N LYS A 60 22.76 29.35 -24.69
CA LYS A 60 23.51 30.58 -24.89
C LYS A 60 23.92 30.68 -26.37
N PRO A 61 23.50 31.73 -27.11
CA PRO A 61 23.77 31.87 -28.55
C PRO A 61 25.19 32.35 -28.88
N ASP A 62 26.07 32.48 -27.89
CA ASP A 62 27.34 33.21 -27.99
C ASP A 62 28.60 32.36 -28.23
N GLY A 63 28.50 31.03 -28.35
CA GLY A 63 29.57 30.14 -28.88
C GLY A 63 30.94 30.15 -28.18
N LYS A 64 31.15 31.00 -27.17
CA LYS A 64 32.44 31.26 -26.50
C LYS A 64 32.49 30.84 -25.05
N HIS A 65 31.36 30.51 -24.44
CA HIS A 65 31.28 30.04 -23.06
C HIS A 65 30.38 28.80 -23.01
N PRO A 66 30.78 27.72 -22.32
CA PRO A 66 29.97 26.51 -22.26
C PRO A 66 28.61 26.80 -21.64
N ALA A 67 27.54 26.46 -22.37
CA ALA A 67 26.16 26.61 -21.94
C ALA A 67 25.87 25.66 -20.77
N VAL A 68 25.72 26.18 -19.55
CA VAL A 68 25.31 25.38 -18.38
C VAL A 68 24.56 26.35 -17.44
N ARG A 69 23.41 26.01 -16.84
CA ARG A 69 23.12 24.70 -16.26
C ARG A 69 21.66 24.32 -16.42
N GLN A 70 21.40 23.19 -17.08
CA GLN A 70 20.27 22.37 -16.67
C GLN A 70 20.53 22.02 -15.20
N ASN A 71 19.78 22.65 -14.27
CA ASN A 71 19.94 22.42 -12.84
C ASN A 71 19.64 20.96 -12.43
N CYS A 72 19.19 20.13 -13.37
CA CYS A 72 18.84 18.73 -13.23
C CYS A 72 20.06 17.78 -13.18
N GLY A 73 21.24 18.26 -12.78
CA GLY A 73 22.44 17.44 -12.71
C GLY A 73 23.09 17.06 -14.06
N GLY A 74 22.61 17.62 -15.17
CA GLY A 74 23.13 17.38 -16.52
C GLY A 74 22.68 16.04 -17.12
N LYS A 75 23.03 15.79 -18.40
CA LYS A 75 22.53 14.63 -19.18
C LYS A 75 22.69 13.28 -18.50
N ASP A 76 23.69 13.12 -17.64
CA ASP A 76 23.96 11.86 -16.93
C ASP A 76 22.98 11.59 -15.78
N ARG A 77 22.41 12.65 -15.18
CA ARG A 77 21.62 12.54 -13.94
C ARG A 77 20.16 12.92 -14.13
N GLY A 78 19.88 13.87 -15.01
CA GLY A 78 18.53 14.34 -15.27
C GLY A 78 18.47 15.39 -16.36
N THR A 79 17.31 15.50 -16.99
CA THR A 79 17.10 16.41 -18.12
C THR A 79 16.01 17.42 -17.80
N CYS A 80 16.17 18.63 -18.34
CA CYS A 80 15.15 19.65 -18.24
C CYS A 80 14.06 19.40 -19.30
N THR A 81 12.83 19.14 -18.85
CA THR A 81 11.69 18.90 -19.73
C THR A 81 11.21 20.20 -20.38
N LYS A 82 10.35 20.08 -21.41
CA LYS A 82 9.69 21.24 -22.04
C LYS A 82 8.85 22.07 -21.06
N LYS A 83 8.39 21.46 -19.96
CA LYS A 83 7.62 22.11 -18.90
C LYS A 83 8.50 22.91 -17.92
N LYS A 84 9.80 23.07 -18.21
CA LYS A 84 10.78 23.71 -17.30
C LYS A 84 10.90 23.01 -15.95
N THR A 85 10.74 21.68 -15.95
CA THR A 85 10.93 20.85 -14.75
C THR A 85 11.94 19.75 -15.00
N CYS A 86 12.68 19.37 -13.96
CA CYS A 86 13.64 18.28 -14.04
C CYS A 86 12.95 16.91 -14.09
N ALA A 87 13.44 16.03 -14.97
CA ALA A 87 13.14 14.61 -14.96
C ALA A 87 14.45 13.83 -14.74
N CYS A 88 14.52 13.06 -13.67
CA CYS A 88 15.75 12.34 -13.33
C CYS A 88 15.88 11.05 -14.12
N ASN A 89 17.13 10.69 -14.42
CA ASN A 89 17.48 9.41 -15.00
C ASN A 89 17.45 8.32 -13.91
N GLU A 90 17.49 7.08 -14.34
CA GLU A 90 17.56 5.93 -13.43
C GLU A 90 18.74 6.03 -12.45
N GLY A 91 18.48 5.70 -11.19
CA GLY A 91 19.49 5.77 -10.13
C GLY A 91 19.70 7.17 -9.53
N TRP A 92 18.96 8.19 -9.98
CA TRP A 92 18.99 9.56 -9.43
C TRP A 92 17.63 9.98 -8.90
N THR A 93 17.64 10.87 -7.91
CA THR A 93 16.45 11.37 -7.21
C THR A 93 16.68 12.78 -6.65
N GLY A 94 15.66 13.33 -6.02
CA GLY A 94 15.54 14.72 -5.58
C GLY A 94 14.97 15.63 -6.66
N ALA A 95 14.52 16.82 -6.25
CA ALA A 95 13.91 17.80 -7.16
C ALA A 95 14.80 18.15 -8.37
N TYR A 96 16.13 18.18 -8.17
CA TYR A 96 17.14 18.54 -9.16
C TYR A 96 18.02 17.37 -9.61
N CYS A 97 17.67 16.12 -9.27
CA CYS A 97 18.43 14.93 -9.69
C CYS A 97 19.90 14.94 -9.24
N LEU A 98 20.19 15.57 -8.10
CA LEU A 98 21.55 15.68 -7.57
C LEU A 98 21.89 14.57 -6.57
N ALA A 99 20.87 13.85 -6.08
CA ALA A 99 21.05 12.75 -5.15
C ALA A 99 20.96 11.41 -5.88
N LYS A 100 21.82 10.46 -5.51
CA LYS A 100 21.73 9.08 -5.99
C LYS A 100 20.58 8.40 -5.24
N ILE A 101 19.84 7.52 -5.89
CA ILE A 101 18.89 6.64 -5.18
C ILE A 101 19.73 5.75 -4.26
N GLY A 102 19.57 5.98 -2.95
CA GLY A 102 20.15 5.14 -1.93
C GLY A 102 19.23 3.96 -1.67
N THR A 103 19.77 2.76 -1.76
CA THR A 103 19.12 1.56 -1.21
C THR A 103 19.72 1.32 0.17
N ASN A 104 18.88 1.21 1.19
CA ASN A 104 19.33 0.69 2.48
C ASN A 104 19.12 -0.83 2.47
N PRO A 105 20.18 -1.65 2.31
CA PRO A 105 20.02 -3.10 2.25
C PRO A 105 19.53 -3.68 3.58
N VAL A 106 19.70 -2.94 4.67
CA VAL A 106 19.18 -3.30 5.99
C VAL A 106 18.02 -2.38 6.29
N ASP A 107 16.81 -2.93 6.32
CA ASP A 107 15.67 -2.22 6.87
C ASP A 107 15.79 -2.19 8.39
N TRP A 108 16.27 -1.07 8.94
CA TRP A 108 16.43 -0.88 10.38
C TRP A 108 15.11 -0.56 11.08
N ASP A 109 14.04 -0.30 10.34
CA ASP A 109 12.72 0.04 10.87
C ASP A 109 11.58 -0.60 10.04
N PRO A 110 11.57 -1.95 9.91
CA PRO A 110 10.56 -2.65 9.13
C PRO A 110 9.17 -2.37 9.69
N PRO A 111 8.08 -2.48 8.93
CA PRO A 111 6.74 -2.38 9.49
C PRO A 111 6.53 -3.47 10.55
N THR A 112 5.90 -3.12 11.68
CA THR A 112 5.57 -4.08 12.74
C THR A 112 4.55 -5.07 12.20
N THR A 113 4.87 -6.35 12.27
CA THR A 113 3.94 -7.42 11.92
C THR A 113 3.13 -7.83 13.15
N LEU A 114 1.96 -8.44 12.94
CA LEU A 114 1.19 -9.01 14.07
C LEU A 114 2.01 -10.08 14.82
N ALA A 115 2.90 -10.79 14.13
CA ALA A 115 3.80 -11.75 14.75
C ALA A 115 4.77 -11.10 15.76
N ASP A 116 5.20 -9.85 15.53
CA ASP A 116 6.11 -9.13 16.43
C ASP A 116 5.49 -8.82 17.80
N VAL A 117 4.15 -8.76 17.86
CA VAL A 117 3.40 -8.59 19.12
C VAL A 117 2.94 -9.92 19.72
N GLY A 118 3.46 -11.04 19.21
CA GLY A 118 3.10 -12.39 19.68
C GLY A 118 1.72 -12.85 19.20
N PHE A 119 1.14 -12.21 18.19
CA PHE A 119 -0.07 -12.73 17.56
C PHE A 119 0.32 -13.80 16.54
N GLU A 120 0.15 -15.05 16.92
CA GLU A 120 0.11 -16.19 16.01
C GLU A 120 -1.34 -16.38 15.56
N ALA A 121 -1.62 -16.13 14.28
CA ALA A 121 -2.93 -16.43 13.72
C ALA A 121 -3.20 -17.95 13.85
N PRO A 122 -4.42 -18.38 14.18
CA PRO A 122 -4.74 -19.80 14.21
C PRO A 122 -4.51 -20.39 12.82
N ASP A 123 -3.74 -21.48 12.77
CA ASP A 123 -3.36 -22.15 11.53
C ASP A 123 -4.60 -22.65 10.78
N LEU A 124 -4.95 -21.99 9.68
CA LEU A 124 -6.17 -22.29 8.91
C LEU A 124 -6.06 -23.60 8.12
N GLU A 125 -4.93 -24.29 8.15
CA GLU A 125 -4.75 -25.60 7.53
C GLU A 125 -5.73 -26.66 8.11
N SER A 126 -6.11 -26.51 9.38
CA SER A 126 -7.15 -27.31 10.06
C SER A 126 -8.60 -26.91 9.69
N SER A 127 -8.80 -25.76 9.04
CA SER A 127 -10.14 -25.21 8.73
C SER A 127 -10.82 -25.86 7.52
N THR A 128 -10.10 -26.67 6.73
CA THR A 128 -10.68 -27.45 5.63
C THR A 128 -11.80 -28.37 6.11
N HIS A 129 -11.67 -28.97 7.29
CA HIS A 129 -12.72 -29.80 7.87
C HIS A 129 -13.97 -29.01 8.27
N LEU A 130 -13.81 -27.76 8.72
CA LEU A 130 -14.94 -26.89 9.06
C LEU A 130 -15.66 -26.41 7.79
N LEU A 131 -14.94 -25.99 6.76
CA LEU A 131 -15.54 -25.55 5.49
C LEU A 131 -16.27 -26.71 4.78
N VAL A 132 -15.69 -27.90 4.76
CA VAL A 132 -16.36 -29.11 4.25
C VAL A 132 -17.58 -29.46 5.10
N GLY A 133 -17.46 -29.39 6.42
CA GLY A 133 -18.58 -29.62 7.34
C GLY A 133 -19.75 -28.66 7.09
N PHE A 134 -19.50 -27.36 7.00
CA PHE A 134 -20.51 -26.35 6.69
C PHE A 134 -21.10 -26.53 5.29
N GLY A 135 -20.29 -26.89 4.30
CA GLY A 135 -20.75 -27.17 2.94
C GLY A 135 -21.74 -28.34 2.88
N VAL A 136 -21.43 -29.46 3.55
CA VAL A 136 -22.30 -30.64 3.60
C VAL A 136 -23.61 -30.32 4.34
N LEU A 137 -23.55 -29.58 5.45
CA LEU A 137 -24.73 -29.17 6.20
C LEU A 137 -25.64 -28.26 5.38
N PHE A 138 -25.06 -27.31 4.65
CA PHE A 138 -25.80 -26.39 3.79
C PHE A 138 -26.51 -27.11 2.64
N VAL A 139 -25.81 -28.00 1.93
CA VAL A 139 -26.41 -28.82 0.85
C VAL A 139 -27.50 -29.74 1.40
N GLY A 140 -27.29 -30.34 2.57
CA GLY A 140 -28.29 -31.15 3.24
C GLY A 140 -29.56 -30.37 3.59
N LEU A 141 -29.41 -29.16 4.16
CA LEU A 141 -30.54 -28.29 4.49
C LEU A 141 -31.30 -27.82 3.24
N VAL A 142 -30.59 -27.40 2.20
CA VAL A 142 -31.20 -27.01 0.93
C VAL A 142 -31.93 -28.19 0.29
N GLY A 143 -31.34 -29.39 0.33
CA GLY A 143 -31.97 -30.63 -0.15
C GLY A 143 -33.25 -30.98 0.60
N VAL A 144 -33.26 -30.86 1.94
CA VAL A 144 -34.46 -31.10 2.76
C VAL A 144 -35.55 -30.07 2.50
N ILE A 145 -35.19 -28.79 2.38
CA ILE A 145 -36.13 -27.70 2.06
C ILE A 145 -36.73 -27.93 0.67
N TRP A 146 -35.90 -28.25 -0.33
CA TRP A 146 -36.37 -28.51 -1.69
C TRP A 146 -37.25 -29.76 -1.76
N HIS A 147 -36.87 -30.85 -1.09
CA HIS A 147 -37.69 -32.06 -1.05
C HIS A 147 -39.07 -31.79 -0.42
N ARG A 148 -39.12 -31.05 0.69
CA ARG A 148 -40.39 -30.62 1.32
C ARG A 148 -41.22 -29.71 0.41
N ALA A 149 -40.59 -28.79 -0.32
CA ALA A 149 -41.29 -27.91 -1.26
C ALA A 149 -41.84 -28.69 -2.48
N SER A 150 -41.06 -29.62 -3.03
CA SER A 150 -41.46 -30.47 -4.15
C SER A 150 -42.62 -31.38 -3.80
N ASN A 151 -42.64 -31.94 -2.59
CA ASN A 151 -43.72 -32.85 -2.18
C ASN A 151 -45.08 -32.13 -2.09
N LYS A 152 -45.09 -30.85 -1.72
CA LYS A 152 -46.31 -30.03 -1.69
C LYS A 152 -46.87 -29.70 -3.09
N ASN A 153 -46.03 -29.70 -4.11
CA ASN A 153 -46.44 -29.33 -5.47
C ASN A 153 -47.12 -30.49 -6.23
N GLN A 154 -47.12 -31.72 -5.71
CA GLN A 154 -47.79 -32.87 -6.34
C GLN A 154 -49.28 -33.00 -6.00
N GLU A 155 -49.82 -32.15 -5.11
CA GLU A 155 -51.22 -32.23 -4.65
C GLU A 155 -52.20 -31.34 -5.46
N TYR A 156 -51.73 -30.55 -6.42
CA TYR A 156 -52.61 -29.77 -7.30
C TYR A 156 -53.01 -30.58 -8.54
N THR A 157 -54.22 -31.15 -8.50
CA THR A 157 -54.84 -31.83 -9.64
C THR A 157 -55.19 -30.86 -10.76
N VAL A 158 -55.01 -31.33 -12.00
CA VAL A 158 -55.30 -30.61 -13.25
C VAL A 158 -56.82 -30.42 -13.38
N ILE A 159 -57.29 -29.18 -13.58
CA ILE A 159 -58.69 -28.89 -13.94
C ILE A 159 -58.89 -29.34 -15.41
N PRO A 160 -59.83 -30.24 -15.72
CA PRO A 160 -60.07 -30.64 -17.10
C PRO A 160 -60.72 -29.48 -17.88
N ASN A 161 -60.17 -29.21 -19.06
CA ASN A 161 -60.70 -28.22 -20.01
C ASN A 161 -62.09 -28.64 -20.49
N ILE A 162 -63.09 -27.80 -20.25
CA ILE A 162 -64.43 -27.97 -20.82
C ILE A 162 -64.35 -27.52 -22.28
N ALA A 163 -64.55 -28.47 -23.20
CA ALA A 163 -64.63 -28.23 -24.62
C ALA A 163 -65.80 -27.31 -24.95
N THR A 164 -65.52 -26.20 -25.62
CA THR A 164 -66.49 -25.30 -26.23
C THR A 164 -67.22 -26.05 -27.35
N GLN A 165 -68.45 -26.50 -27.09
CA GLN A 165 -69.40 -26.88 -28.14
C GLN A 165 -69.92 -25.61 -28.81
N GLY A 166 -69.24 -25.18 -29.87
CA GLY A 166 -69.81 -24.29 -30.88
C GLY A 166 -70.27 -25.13 -32.07
N THR A 167 -71.52 -25.59 -32.04
CA THR A 167 -72.16 -26.27 -33.17
C THR A 167 -72.82 -25.21 -34.06
N LEU A 168 -72.50 -25.27 -35.34
CA LEU A 168 -73.10 -24.54 -36.46
C LEU A 168 -74.62 -24.81 -36.59
N ALA A 169 -75.42 -23.76 -36.80
CA ALA A 169 -76.40 -23.60 -37.88
C ALA A 169 -77.18 -22.29 -37.69
#